data_AF-A0A534X3H6-F1
#
_entry.id   AF-A0A534X3H6-F1
#
_cell.length_a   1.000
_cell.length_b   1.000
_cell.length_c   1.000
_cell.angle_alpha   90.00
_cell.angle_beta   90.00
_cell.angle_gamma   90.00
#
_symmetry.space_group_name_H-M   'P 1'
#
loop_
_entity.id
_entity.type
_entity.pdbx_description
1 polymer ?
#
loop_
_entity_poly.entity_id
_entity_poly.type
_entity_poly.pdbx_seq_one_letter_code
_entity_poly.pdbx_strand_id
1 'polypeptide(L)'
;MRRTLVLVALALVAQVARAQSEVPPRRKGPLLAWLKAGTYRASYAAEPAVHVSSSGAHGMNVRTFYDPILADDLRAGRTVFHKGAAMVKELYFGGTQQVIGYSVMTKVRRRSGAAGRGWLFYETLDGTNRGVSFGRGLPVCTGCHRSGVDYLRSGFRP
;
A
#
# COMPACT_ATOMS: atom_id res chain seq x y z
N MET A 1 7.73 1.07 41.89
CA MET A 1 6.54 1.53 41.14
C MET A 1 6.85 2.52 40.02
N ARG A 2 7.65 3.59 40.21
CA ARG A 2 8.01 4.55 39.14
C ARG A 2 8.79 3.96 37.95
N ARG A 3 9.73 3.05 38.18
CA ARG A 3 10.54 2.43 37.11
C ARG A 3 9.72 1.54 36.16
N THR A 4 8.74 0.82 36.69
CA THR A 4 7.84 -0.05 35.91
C THR A 4 6.89 0.77 35.02
N LEU A 5 6.39 1.90 35.52
CA LEU A 5 5.54 2.82 34.76
C LEU A 5 6.27 3.49 33.57
N VAL A 6 7.54 3.86 33.73
CA VAL A 6 8.36 4.47 32.66
C VAL A 6 8.67 3.47 31.54
N LEU A 7 8.98 2.21 31.87
CA LEU A 7 9.25 1.16 30.89
C LEU A 7 8.01 0.79 30.06
N VAL A 8 6.84 0.73 30.70
CA VAL A 8 5.55 0.49 30.00
C VAL A 8 5.22 1.65 29.06
N ALA A 9 5.44 2.90 29.49
CA ALA A 9 5.21 4.06 28.64
C ALA A 9 6.12 4.10 27.40
N LEU A 10 7.42 3.79 27.53
CA LEU A 10 8.34 3.72 26.37
C LEU A 10 7.97 2.59 25.39
N ALA A 11 7.57 1.42 25.89
CA ALA A 11 7.17 0.30 25.04
C ALA A 11 5.89 0.63 24.24
N LEU A 12 4.91 1.28 24.86
CA LEU A 12 3.71 1.75 24.16
C LEU A 12 4.03 2.80 23.09
N VAL A 13 4.91 3.77 23.40
CA VAL A 13 5.32 4.81 22.42
C VAL A 13 6.02 4.18 21.21
N ALA A 14 6.90 3.20 21.42
CA ALA A 14 7.57 2.48 20.34
C ALA A 14 6.60 1.63 19.49
N GLN A 15 5.60 0.99 20.11
CA GLN A 15 4.57 0.23 19.40
C GLN A 15 3.66 1.13 18.56
N VAL A 16 3.25 2.29 19.10
CA VAL A 16 2.44 3.27 18.36
C VAL A 16 3.24 3.87 17.21
N ALA A 17 4.54 4.13 17.40
CA ALA A 17 5.43 4.60 16.33
C ALA A 17 5.65 3.55 15.22
N ARG A 18 5.78 2.26 15.57
CA ARG A 18 5.82 1.17 14.57
C ARG A 18 4.49 1.02 13.82
N ALA A 19 3.37 1.02 14.52
CA ALA A 19 2.04 0.92 13.90
C ALA A 19 1.74 2.14 12.99
N GLN A 20 2.19 3.34 13.35
CA GLN A 20 2.13 4.52 12.47
C GLN A 20 3.12 4.45 11.29
N SER A 21 4.26 3.80 11.47
CA SER A 21 5.24 3.53 10.41
C SER A 21 4.74 2.48 9.40
N GLU A 22 3.79 1.63 9.77
CA GLU A 22 3.30 0.54 8.94
C GLU A 22 2.16 0.94 8.00
N VAL A 23 1.41 2.02 8.28
CA VAL A 23 0.37 2.50 7.36
C VAL A 23 0.95 3.57 6.42
N PRO A 24 0.75 3.47 5.09
CA PRO A 24 1.31 4.45 4.17
C PRO A 24 0.83 5.88 4.50
N PRO A 25 1.74 6.88 4.57
CA PRO A 25 1.35 8.26 4.78
C PRO A 25 0.36 8.74 3.71
N ARG A 26 -0.60 9.58 4.10
CA ARG A 26 -1.71 10.00 3.21
C ARG A 26 -1.49 11.37 2.58
N ARG A 27 -0.24 11.80 2.43
CA ARG A 27 0.16 13.05 1.77
C ARG A 27 1.32 12.74 0.83
N LYS A 28 1.31 13.29 -0.39
CA LYS A 28 2.27 12.99 -1.47
C LYS A 28 3.74 13.00 -1.04
N GLY A 29 4.19 14.08 -0.39
CA GLY A 29 5.59 14.25 0.04
C GLY A 29 6.01 13.20 1.07
N PRO A 30 5.32 13.13 2.23
CA PRO A 30 5.59 12.09 3.24
C PRO A 30 5.49 10.66 2.71
N LEU A 31 4.52 10.38 1.82
CA LEU A 31 4.36 9.06 1.22
C LEU A 31 5.56 8.69 0.35
N LEU A 32 6.01 9.58 -0.53
CA LEU A 32 7.18 9.32 -1.37
C LEU A 32 8.46 9.13 -0.54
N ALA A 33 8.65 9.92 0.52
CA ALA A 33 9.79 9.77 1.41
C ALA A 33 9.78 8.39 2.11
N TRP A 34 8.61 7.97 2.59
CA TRP A 34 8.42 6.65 3.20
C TRP A 34 8.63 5.51 2.20
N LEU A 35 8.13 5.66 0.96
CA LEU A 35 8.34 4.67 -0.11
C LEU A 35 9.81 4.49 -0.45
N LYS A 36 10.56 5.60 -0.54
CA LYS A 36 12.01 5.57 -0.80
C LYS A 36 12.80 4.98 0.37
N ALA A 37 12.34 5.17 1.60
CA ALA A 37 12.94 4.52 2.76
C ALA A 37 12.72 2.99 2.77
N GLY A 38 11.69 2.49 2.08
CA GLY A 38 11.48 1.06 1.87
C GLY A 38 11.15 0.26 3.13
N THR A 39 10.76 0.92 4.23
CA THR A 39 10.56 0.29 5.54
C THR A 39 9.46 -0.77 5.54
N TYR A 40 8.45 -0.64 4.68
CA TYR A 40 7.39 -1.63 4.51
C TYR A 40 7.91 -3.02 4.10
N ARG A 41 9.06 -3.10 3.42
CA ARG A 41 9.63 -4.39 2.97
C ARG A 41 9.93 -5.34 4.13
N ALA A 42 10.14 -4.80 5.33
CA ALA A 42 10.44 -5.59 6.53
C ALA A 42 9.19 -6.15 7.23
N SER A 43 8.01 -5.55 7.01
CA SER A 43 6.78 -5.91 7.75
C SER A 43 5.62 -6.34 6.86
N TYR A 44 5.66 -6.04 5.57
CA TYR A 44 4.60 -6.41 4.63
C TYR A 44 4.87 -7.80 4.05
N ALA A 45 3.81 -8.56 3.85
CA ALA A 45 3.90 -9.79 3.05
C ALA A 45 4.17 -9.40 1.58
N ALA A 46 5.06 -10.11 0.90
CA ALA A 46 5.48 -9.74 -0.45
C ALA A 46 5.21 -10.86 -1.46
N GLU A 47 4.94 -10.49 -2.70
CA GLU A 47 5.11 -11.40 -3.83
C GLU A 47 6.55 -11.96 -3.80
N PRO A 48 6.75 -13.25 -4.15
CA PRO A 48 8.03 -13.93 -3.96
C PRO A 48 9.15 -13.35 -4.83
N ALA A 49 8.82 -12.81 -5.99
CA ALA A 49 9.77 -12.23 -6.93
C ALA A 49 9.14 -11.08 -7.73
N VAL A 50 9.99 -10.29 -8.38
CA VAL A 50 9.55 -9.35 -9.43
C VAL A 50 9.03 -10.16 -10.62
N HIS A 51 7.90 -9.76 -11.20
CA HIS A 51 7.29 -10.44 -12.34
C HIS A 51 6.61 -9.46 -13.29
N VAL A 52 6.27 -9.93 -14.49
CA VAL A 52 5.51 -9.13 -15.47
C VAL A 52 4.12 -8.81 -14.92
N SER A 53 3.73 -7.55 -14.97
CA SER A 53 2.43 -7.05 -14.56
C SER A 53 1.33 -7.65 -15.43
N SER A 54 0.34 -8.27 -14.80
CA SER A 54 -0.76 -8.97 -15.48
C SER A 54 -1.67 -8.08 -16.33
N SER A 55 -1.65 -6.76 -16.14
CA SER A 55 -2.46 -5.81 -16.93
C SER A 55 -1.64 -4.89 -17.82
N GLY A 56 -0.30 -4.86 -17.68
CA GLY A 56 0.57 -3.84 -18.29
C GLY A 56 0.32 -2.39 -17.83
N ALA A 57 -0.77 -2.12 -17.11
CA ALA A 57 -1.22 -0.77 -16.75
C ALA A 57 -0.29 -0.04 -15.77
N HIS A 58 0.50 -0.80 -15.00
CA HIS A 58 1.48 -0.29 -14.05
C HIS A 58 2.92 -0.47 -14.59
N GLY A 59 3.09 -0.47 -15.91
CA GLY A 59 4.36 -0.83 -16.56
C GLY A 59 4.54 -2.35 -16.71
N MET A 60 5.77 -2.76 -17.03
CA MET A 60 6.11 -4.17 -17.25
C MET A 60 6.39 -4.89 -15.93
N ASN A 61 7.61 -4.86 -15.41
CA ASN A 61 7.97 -5.63 -14.22
C ASN A 61 7.54 -4.93 -12.93
N VAL A 62 6.94 -5.69 -12.02
CA VAL A 62 6.39 -5.21 -10.75
C VAL A 62 6.64 -6.21 -9.61
N ARG A 63 6.58 -5.72 -8.37
CA ARG A 63 6.47 -6.54 -7.17
C ARG A 63 5.58 -5.85 -6.16
N THR A 64 4.63 -6.60 -5.59
CA THR A 64 3.60 -6.08 -4.70
C THR A 64 3.84 -6.55 -3.27
N PHE A 65 3.61 -5.63 -2.33
CA PHE A 65 3.72 -5.79 -0.90
C PHE A 65 2.37 -5.46 -0.27
N TYR A 66 1.92 -6.30 0.66
CA TYR A 66 0.60 -6.28 1.28
C TYR A 66 0.81 -5.98 2.76
N ASP A 67 0.19 -4.91 3.24
CA ASP A 67 0.27 -4.60 4.66
C ASP A 67 -0.39 -5.72 5.49
N PRO A 68 -0.05 -5.85 6.77
CA PRO A 68 -0.61 -6.89 7.63
C PRO A 68 -2.14 -6.93 7.64
N ILE A 69 -2.83 -5.78 7.60
CA ILE A 69 -4.30 -5.74 7.59
C ILE A 69 -4.84 -6.35 6.30
N LEU A 70 -4.29 -5.97 5.13
CA LEU A 70 -4.72 -6.52 3.86
C LEU A 70 -4.38 -8.01 3.75
N ALA A 71 -3.22 -8.43 4.24
CA ALA A 71 -2.81 -9.83 4.23
C ALA A 71 -3.77 -10.69 5.08
N ASP A 72 -4.09 -10.26 6.29
CA ASP A 72 -5.03 -10.96 7.17
C ASP A 72 -6.45 -11.00 6.59
N ASP A 73 -6.90 -9.91 5.98
CA ASP A 73 -8.21 -9.88 5.33
C ASP A 73 -8.30 -10.86 4.15
N LEU A 74 -7.22 -10.98 3.36
CA LEU A 74 -7.14 -11.91 2.24
C LEU A 74 -7.16 -13.37 2.72
N ARG A 75 -6.40 -13.70 3.78
CA ARG A 75 -6.40 -15.04 4.38
C ARG A 75 -7.76 -15.41 4.97
N ALA A 76 -8.45 -14.43 5.56
CA ALA A 76 -9.79 -14.59 6.08
C ALA A 76 -10.89 -14.63 4.99
N GLY A 77 -10.53 -14.54 3.70
CA GLY A 77 -11.48 -14.59 2.59
C GLY A 77 -12.44 -13.40 2.55
N ARG A 78 -12.06 -12.25 3.13
CA ARG A 78 -12.94 -11.09 3.19
C ARG A 78 -13.14 -10.47 1.81
N THR A 79 -14.38 -10.04 1.56
CA THR A 79 -14.77 -9.33 0.34
C THR A 79 -14.96 -7.84 0.55
N VAL A 80 -14.79 -7.37 1.79
CA VAL A 80 -14.74 -5.94 2.17
C VAL A 80 -13.57 -5.77 3.11
N PHE A 81 -12.59 -4.97 2.70
CA PHE A 81 -11.34 -4.81 3.43
C PHE A 81 -11.46 -3.77 4.54
N HIS A 82 -10.76 -4.01 5.64
CA HIS A 82 -10.74 -3.10 6.78
C HIS A 82 -10.04 -1.79 6.44
N LYS A 83 -10.48 -0.71 7.11
CA LYS A 83 -9.80 0.58 7.03
C LYS A 83 -8.37 0.41 7.56
N GLY A 84 -7.39 0.88 6.78
CA GLY A 84 -5.98 0.67 7.05
C GLY A 84 -5.33 -0.25 6.02
N ALA A 85 -6.07 -1.23 5.48
CA ALA A 85 -5.60 -2.13 4.44
C ALA A 85 -4.95 -1.37 3.28
N ALA A 86 -3.76 -1.77 2.89
CA ALA A 86 -2.92 -1.11 1.94
C ALA A 86 -2.06 -2.10 1.16
N MET A 87 -1.68 -1.70 -0.05
CA MET A 87 -0.60 -2.33 -0.78
C MET A 87 0.37 -1.29 -1.29
N VAL A 88 1.62 -1.71 -1.42
CA VAL A 88 2.66 -0.99 -2.17
C VAL A 88 3.06 -1.88 -3.34
N LYS A 89 2.97 -1.36 -4.55
CA LYS A 89 3.51 -2.00 -5.74
C LYS A 89 4.73 -1.21 -6.20
N GLU A 90 5.88 -1.87 -6.22
CA GLU A 90 7.11 -1.35 -6.81
C GLU A 90 7.10 -1.59 -8.32
N LEU A 91 7.46 -0.57 -9.08
CA LEU A 91 7.48 -0.60 -10.55
C LEU A 91 8.93 -0.59 -11.03
N TYR A 92 9.34 -1.64 -11.73
CA TYR A 92 10.70 -1.84 -12.25
C TYR A 92 10.78 -1.67 -13.78
N PHE A 93 9.63 -1.58 -14.45
CA PHE A 93 9.50 -1.48 -15.90
C PHE A 93 10.34 -2.55 -16.64
N GLY A 94 11.35 -2.14 -17.43
CA GLY A 94 12.16 -3.06 -18.23
C GLY A 94 13.14 -3.91 -17.42
N GLY A 95 13.45 -3.53 -16.18
CA GLY A 95 14.40 -4.24 -15.31
C GLY A 95 13.73 -4.98 -14.16
N THR A 96 14.54 -5.55 -13.27
CA THR A 96 14.08 -6.22 -12.03
C THR A 96 14.86 -5.79 -10.79
N GLN A 97 15.89 -4.96 -10.96
CA GLN A 97 16.82 -4.57 -9.88
C GLN A 97 16.48 -3.19 -9.29
N GLN A 98 16.12 -2.23 -10.14
CA GLN A 98 15.87 -0.86 -9.73
C GLN A 98 14.38 -0.55 -9.70
N VAL A 99 13.91 -0.04 -8.56
CA VAL A 99 12.57 0.54 -8.47
C VAL A 99 12.61 1.92 -9.13
N ILE A 100 11.75 2.11 -10.12
CA ILE A 100 11.64 3.36 -10.89
C ILE A 100 10.38 4.11 -10.45
N GLY A 101 9.29 3.40 -10.16
CA GLY A 101 8.02 3.99 -9.75
C GLY A 101 7.36 3.22 -8.62
N TYR A 102 6.24 3.77 -8.15
CA TYR A 102 5.43 3.17 -7.10
C TYR A 102 3.95 3.37 -7.40
N SER A 103 3.15 2.36 -7.09
CA SER A 103 1.69 2.44 -7.02
C SER A 103 1.24 2.01 -5.62
N VAL A 104 0.35 2.77 -4.99
CA VAL A 104 -0.15 2.50 -3.63
C VAL A 104 -1.65 2.69 -3.63
N MET A 105 -2.35 1.75 -3.01
CA MET A 105 -3.76 1.94 -2.63
C MET A 105 -3.91 1.70 -1.13
N THR A 106 -4.68 2.56 -0.47
CA THR A 106 -4.96 2.48 0.98
C THR A 106 -6.45 2.66 1.25
N LYS A 107 -7.03 1.75 2.04
CA LYS A 107 -8.40 1.80 2.49
C LYS A 107 -8.55 2.86 3.57
N VAL A 108 -9.18 3.97 3.25
CA VAL A 108 -9.33 5.12 4.15
C VAL A 108 -10.72 5.19 4.79
N ARG A 109 -11.68 4.37 4.36
CA ARG A 109 -13.03 4.26 4.93
C ARG A 109 -13.46 2.79 5.02
N ARG A 110 -14.39 2.48 5.93
CA ARG A 110 -14.95 1.13 6.10
C ARG A 110 -15.60 0.58 4.83
N ARG A 111 -16.34 1.41 4.08
CA ARG A 111 -16.96 1.05 2.80
C ARG A 111 -16.21 1.74 1.66
N SER A 112 -16.08 1.07 0.51
CA SER A 112 -15.57 1.69 -0.71
C SER A 112 -16.43 2.86 -1.18
N GLY A 113 -17.75 2.75 -1.03
CA GLY A 113 -18.70 3.78 -1.45
C GLY A 113 -18.71 4.00 -2.97
N ALA A 114 -19.51 4.98 -3.40
CA ALA A 114 -19.63 5.34 -4.81
C ALA A 114 -18.28 5.77 -5.39
N ALA A 115 -17.98 5.29 -6.60
CA ALA A 115 -16.72 5.55 -7.32
C ALA A 115 -15.44 5.24 -6.52
N GLY A 116 -15.49 4.31 -5.55
CA GLY A 116 -14.30 3.88 -4.82
C GLY A 116 -13.70 4.94 -3.88
N ARG A 117 -14.48 5.96 -3.46
CA ARG A 117 -14.01 7.05 -2.56
C ARG A 117 -13.54 6.60 -1.16
N GLY A 118 -13.72 5.33 -0.83
CA GLY A 118 -13.16 4.67 0.35
C GLY A 118 -11.69 4.28 0.19
N TRP A 119 -11.14 4.37 -1.02
CA TRP A 119 -9.73 4.13 -1.32
C TRP A 119 -9.02 5.43 -1.67
N LEU A 120 -7.80 5.59 -1.16
CA LEU A 120 -6.83 6.58 -1.59
C LEU A 120 -5.83 5.88 -2.51
N PHE A 121 -5.61 6.45 -3.70
CA PHE A 121 -4.64 5.97 -4.68
C PHE A 121 -3.48 6.95 -4.78
N TYR A 122 -2.29 6.42 -5.04
CA TYR A 122 -1.07 7.15 -5.36
C TYR A 122 -0.33 6.39 -6.46
N GLU A 123 0.15 7.07 -7.49
CA GLU A 123 1.04 6.47 -8.48
C GLU A 123 2.03 7.46 -9.05
N THR A 124 3.30 7.06 -9.06
CA THR A 124 4.40 7.72 -9.76
C THR A 124 5.09 6.72 -10.67
N LEU A 125 5.38 7.15 -11.90
CA LEU A 125 6.09 6.36 -12.90
C LEU A 125 7.58 6.72 -13.00
N ASP A 126 8.02 7.76 -12.28
CA ASP A 126 9.38 8.31 -12.32
C ASP A 126 10.04 8.38 -10.92
N GLY A 127 9.34 7.93 -9.88
CA GLY A 127 9.84 7.97 -8.51
C GLY A 127 9.88 9.39 -7.93
N THR A 128 9.14 10.31 -8.55
CA THR A 128 8.97 11.70 -8.11
C THR A 128 7.49 12.07 -7.95
N ASN A 129 7.24 13.24 -7.36
CA ASN A 129 5.89 13.79 -7.20
C ASN A 129 5.49 14.77 -8.32
N ARG A 130 6.30 14.94 -9.39
CA ARG A 130 6.03 15.93 -10.45
C ARG A 130 4.80 15.57 -11.29
N GLY A 131 4.65 14.30 -11.66
CA GLY A 131 3.53 13.78 -12.47
C GLY A 131 2.61 12.81 -11.73
N VAL A 132 2.55 12.89 -10.41
CA VAL A 132 1.91 11.86 -9.58
C VAL A 132 0.38 11.91 -9.64
N SER A 133 -0.24 10.75 -9.90
CA SER A 133 -1.67 10.54 -9.69
C SER A 133 -1.93 10.34 -8.20
N PHE A 134 -2.75 11.18 -7.57
CA PHE A 134 -3.03 11.05 -6.14
C PHE A 134 -4.43 11.54 -5.77
N GLY A 135 -5.20 10.71 -5.06
CA GLY A 135 -6.53 11.11 -4.63
C GLY A 135 -7.43 9.94 -4.27
N ARG A 136 -8.59 10.28 -3.69
CA ARG A 136 -9.60 9.27 -3.33
C ARG A 136 -10.52 9.00 -4.50
N GLY A 137 -10.79 7.73 -4.77
CA GLY A 137 -11.71 7.33 -5.84
C GLY A 137 -11.33 7.90 -7.21
N LEU A 138 -10.03 8.03 -7.50
CA LEU A 138 -9.55 8.62 -8.74
C LEU A 138 -10.09 7.81 -9.94
N PRO A 139 -10.81 8.42 -10.90
CA PRO A 139 -11.41 7.70 -12.02
C PRO A 139 -10.42 6.88 -12.83
N VAL A 140 -9.21 7.42 -13.08
CA VAL A 140 -8.14 6.71 -13.80
C VAL A 140 -7.73 5.40 -13.11
N CYS A 141 -7.74 5.35 -11.78
CA CYS A 141 -7.44 4.12 -11.03
C CYS A 141 -8.68 3.24 -10.92
N THR A 142 -9.78 3.83 -10.43
CA THR A 142 -11.03 3.11 -10.14
C THR A 142 -11.71 2.52 -11.36
N GLY A 143 -11.54 3.10 -12.55
CA GLY A 143 -12.08 2.57 -13.80
C GLY A 143 -11.59 1.15 -14.08
N CYS A 144 -10.31 0.89 -13.83
CA CYS A 144 -9.74 -0.46 -13.94
C CYS A 144 -9.94 -1.27 -12.66
N HIS A 145 -9.84 -0.65 -11.48
CA HIS A 145 -9.88 -1.36 -10.20
C HIS A 145 -11.27 -1.86 -9.80
N ARG A 146 -12.35 -1.23 -10.28
CA ARG A 146 -13.75 -1.58 -9.93
C ARG A 146 -14.14 -3.03 -10.26
N SER A 147 -13.42 -3.71 -11.16
CA SER A 147 -13.66 -5.13 -11.47
C SER A 147 -13.05 -6.09 -10.44
N GLY A 148 -12.23 -5.58 -9.52
CA GLY A 148 -11.67 -6.34 -8.41
C GLY A 148 -12.61 -6.45 -7.21
N VAL A 149 -12.28 -7.34 -6.27
CA VAL A 149 -12.99 -7.47 -4.99
C VAL A 149 -12.72 -6.22 -4.17
N ASP A 150 -13.76 -5.43 -3.84
CA ASP A 150 -13.61 -4.17 -3.10
C ASP A 150 -12.53 -3.23 -3.68
N TYR A 151 -12.43 -3.14 -5.01
CA TYR A 151 -11.42 -2.41 -5.79
C TYR A 151 -9.99 -2.99 -5.76
N LEU A 152 -9.76 -4.12 -5.10
CA LEU A 152 -8.49 -4.84 -5.12
C LEU A 152 -8.38 -5.73 -6.35
N ARG A 153 -7.37 -5.49 -7.18
CA ARG A 153 -7.02 -6.37 -8.32
C ARG A 153 -5.70 -7.07 -8.07
N SER A 154 -5.77 -8.21 -7.41
CA SER A 154 -4.61 -9.08 -7.19
C SER A 154 -5.03 -10.54 -7.18
N GLY A 155 -4.26 -11.39 -7.86
CA GLY A 155 -4.38 -12.85 -7.81
C GLY A 155 -3.52 -13.51 -6.73
N PHE A 156 -2.47 -12.84 -6.27
CA PHE A 156 -1.60 -13.34 -5.20
C PHE A 156 -2.32 -13.32 -3.85
N ARG A 157 -2.10 -14.36 -3.04
CA ARG A 157 -2.67 -14.52 -1.70
C ARG A 157 -1.53 -14.78 -0.70
N PRO A 158 -1.21 -13.80 0.17
CA PRO A 158 -0.13 -13.88 1.16
C PRO A 158 -0.49 -14.67 2.43
#